data_AF-A0A539EB50-F1
#
_entry.id   AF-A0A539EB50-F1
#
_cell.length_a   1.000
_cell.length_b   1.000
_cell.length_c   1.000
_cell.angle_alpha   90.00
_cell.angle_beta   90.00
_cell.angle_gamma   90.00
#
_symmetry.space_group_name_H-M   'P 1'
#
loop_
_entity.id
_entity.type
_entity.pdbx_description
1 polymer ?
#
loop_
_entity_poly.entity_id
_entity_poly.type
_entity_poly.pdbx_seq_one_letter_code
_entity_poly.pdbx_strand_id
1 'polypeptide(L)' 'MRPEFQNEPFTDFTQPSNKAAFEKALQSVARLTGKEHPLVIGGERFILPDKIRSINPARKTEVLGTFQAATPD' A
#
# COMPACT_ATOMS: atom_id res chain seq x y z
N MET A 1 2.23 19.74 25.05
CA MET A 1 1.45 20.42 23.98
C MET A 1 1.80 19.76 22.67
N ARG A 2 0.82 19.58 21.77
CA ARG A 2 1.12 19.25 20.36
C ARG A 2 1.41 20.56 19.61
N PRO A 3 2.28 20.55 18.58
CA PRO A 3 2.51 21.72 17.74
C PRO A 3 1.21 22.13 17.04
N GLU A 4 1.16 23.38 16.58
CA GLU A 4 0.07 23.82 15.72
C GLU A 4 0.01 23.00 14.43
N PHE A 5 -1.21 22.82 13.91
CA PHE A 5 -1.42 22.13 12.65
C PHE A 5 -0.69 22.87 11.51
N GLN A 6 0.01 22.12 10.67
CA GLN A 6 0.62 22.59 9.44
C GLN A 6 0.41 21.55 8.34
N ASN A 7 0.29 22.00 7.09
CA ASN A 7 0.23 21.11 5.94
C ASN A 7 1.58 20.41 5.73
N GLU A 8 1.54 19.15 5.30
CA GLU A 8 2.74 18.42 4.90
C GLU A 8 3.30 19.03 3.59
N PRO A 9 4.59 19.39 3.52
CA PRO A 9 5.18 19.92 2.31
C PRO A 9 5.24 18.86 1.21
N PHE A 10 5.04 19.27 -0.04
CA PHE A 10 5.28 18.38 -1.17
C PHE A 10 6.76 18.06 -1.32
N THR A 11 7.06 16.83 -1.74
CA THR A 11 8.42 16.42 -2.07
C THR A 11 8.90 17.11 -3.34
N ASP A 12 10.01 17.85 -3.24
CA ASP A 12 10.67 18.45 -4.39
C ASP A 12 11.55 17.44 -5.13
N PHE A 13 11.05 16.93 -6.26
CA PHE A 13 11.79 15.97 -7.09
C PHE A 13 12.83 16.62 -8.02
N THR A 14 13.04 17.93 -7.98
CA THR A 14 14.21 18.53 -8.63
C THR A 14 15.50 18.15 -7.90
N GLN A 15 15.42 17.89 -6.59
CA GLN A 15 16.53 17.44 -5.76
C GLN A 15 16.87 15.96 -6.02
N PRO A 16 18.14 15.63 -6.34
CA PRO A 16 18.56 14.27 -6.66
C PRO A 16 18.35 13.26 -5.51
N SER A 17 18.51 13.69 -4.26
CA SER A 17 18.31 12.83 -3.07
C SER A 17 16.87 12.32 -2.97
N ASN A 18 15.89 13.18 -3.25
CA ASN A 18 14.47 12.84 -3.20
C ASN A 18 14.10 11.82 -4.30
N LYS A 19 14.64 12.00 -5.50
CA LYS A 19 14.50 11.02 -6.60
C LYS A 19 15.07 9.66 -6.22
N ALA A 20 16.30 9.61 -5.71
CA ALA A 20 16.95 8.37 -5.31
C ALA A 20 16.18 7.64 -4.19
N ALA A 21 15.67 8.39 -3.21
CA ALA A 21 14.84 7.83 -2.14
C ALA A 21 13.54 7.21 -2.69
N PHE A 22 12.89 7.90 -3.64
CA PHE A 22 11.65 7.43 -4.26
C PHE A 22 11.88 6.19 -5.13
N GLU A 23 12.94 6.17 -5.95
CA GLU A 23 13.31 5.00 -6.75
C GLU A 23 13.59 3.78 -5.87
N LYS A 24 14.30 3.96 -4.76
CA LYS A 24 14.55 2.89 -3.77
C LYS A 24 13.24 2.39 -3.15
N ALA A 25 12.30 3.29 -2.87
CA ALA A 25 10.98 2.93 -2.36
C ALA A 25 10.17 2.12 -3.38
N LEU A 26 10.17 2.52 -4.66
CA LEU A 26 9.53 1.79 -5.76
C LEU A 26 10.10 0.37 -5.88
N GLN A 27 11.43 0.22 -5.86
CA GLN A 27 12.08 -1.09 -5.90
C GLN A 27 11.72 -1.96 -4.69
N SER A 28 11.51 -1.35 -3.52
CA SER A 28 11.11 -2.07 -2.31
C SER A 28 9.67 -2.55 -2.43
N VAL A 29 8.74 -1.68 -2.85
CA VAL A 29 7.31 -2.02 -3.04
C VAL A 29 7.12 -3.07 -4.13
N ALA A 30 7.90 -3.01 -5.22
CA ALA A 30 7.87 -4.01 -6.28
C ALA A 30 8.28 -5.43 -5.82
N ARG A 31 8.88 -5.58 -4.64
CA ARG A 31 9.16 -6.90 -4.02
C ARG A 31 8.04 -7.37 -3.10
N LEU A 32 7.09 -6.49 -2.77
CA LEU A 32 5.95 -6.78 -1.89
C LEU A 32 4.69 -7.15 -2.68
N THR A 33 4.75 -7.07 -4.01
CA THR A 33 3.68 -7.38 -4.95
C THR A 33 3.16 -8.80 -4.75
N GLY A 34 1.84 -8.96 -4.77
CA GLY A 34 1.17 -10.26 -4.62
C GLY A 34 1.01 -10.73 -3.18
N LYS A 35 1.43 -9.93 -2.18
CA LYS A 35 1.17 -10.26 -0.78
C LYS A 35 -0.32 -10.35 -0.48
N GLU A 36 -0.65 -11.27 0.41
CA GLU A 36 -1.99 -11.44 0.94
C GLU A 36 -2.14 -10.70 2.27
N HIS A 37 -3.25 -9.98 2.41
CA HIS A 37 -3.56 -9.15 3.56
C HIS A 37 -4.84 -9.65 4.25
N PRO A 38 -4.81 -9.85 5.59
CA PRO A 38 -5.99 -10.23 6.35
C PRO A 38 -6.94 -9.04 6.55
N LEU A 39 -8.20 -9.32 6.87
CA LEU A 39 -9.07 -8.34 7.51
C LEU A 39 -8.59 -8.06 8.92
N VAL A 40 -8.79 -6.84 9.41
CA VAL A 40 -8.50 -6.47 10.80
C VAL A 40 -9.76 -5.90 11.43
N ILE A 41 -10.36 -6.64 12.37
CA ILE A 41 -11.61 -6.26 13.06
C ILE A 41 -11.35 -6.36 14.56
N GLY A 42 -11.56 -5.27 15.30
CA GLY A 42 -11.22 -5.22 16.73
C GLY A 42 -9.74 -5.43 17.04
N GLY A 43 -8.85 -5.31 16.05
CA GLY A 43 -7.41 -5.61 16.17
C GLY A 43 -7.04 -7.06 15.87
N GLU A 44 -8.02 -7.95 15.71
CA GLU A 44 -7.81 -9.36 15.33
C GLU A 44 -7.75 -9.54 13.82
N ARG A 45 -7.02 -10.57 13.35
CA ARG A 45 -6.78 -10.83 11.93
C ARG A 45 -7.61 -12.01 11.44
N PHE A 46 -8.33 -11.81 10.34
CA PHE A 46 -9.18 -12.83 9.73
C PHE A 46 -8.75 -13.11 8.28
N ILE A 47 -8.77 -14.40 7.91
CA ILE A 47 -8.57 -14.89 6.55
C ILE A 47 -9.85 -15.58 6.13
N LEU A 48 -10.32 -15.27 4.92
CA LEU A 48 -11.57 -15.79 4.37
C LEU A 48 -11.30 -16.49 3.03
N PRO A 49 -12.21 -17.38 2.58
CA PRO A 49 -12.07 -18.02 1.27
C PRO A 49 -12.16 -17.02 0.11
N ASP A 50 -13.10 -16.07 0.19
CA ASP A 50 -13.34 -15.07 -0.84
C ASP A 50 -12.33 -13.92 -0.74
N LYS A 51 -11.79 -13.52 -1.90
CA LYS A 51 -10.68 -12.58 -1.99
C LYS A 51 -10.89 -11.54 -3.10
N ILE A 52 -10.36 -10.35 -2.87
CA ILE A 52 -10.31 -9.23 -3.80
C ILE A 52 -8.86 -9.07 -4.27
N ARG A 53 -8.65 -9.10 -5.58
CA ARG A 53 -7.33 -8.88 -6.21
C ARG A 53 -7.19 -7.41 -6.60
N SER A 54 -6.24 -6.72 -5.97
CA SER A 54 -5.82 -5.39 -6.40
C SER A 54 -4.80 -5.52 -7.54
N ILE A 55 -5.09 -4.95 -8.69
CA ILE A 55 -4.26 -5.07 -9.91
C ILE A 55 -3.55 -3.77 -10.24
N ASN A 56 -2.39 -3.88 -10.89
CA ASN A 56 -1.69 -2.71 -11.42
C ASN A 56 -2.43 -2.18 -12.67
N PRO A 57 -2.98 -0.95 -12.67
CA PRO A 57 -3.67 -0.42 -13.84
C PRO A 57 -2.73 -0.20 -15.04
N ALA A 58 -1.43 0.03 -14.81
CA ALA A 58 -0.42 0.16 -15.86
C ALA A 58 -0.01 -1.20 -16.45
N ARG A 59 -0.27 -2.32 -15.73
CA ARG A 59 0.03 -3.68 -16.15
C ARG A 59 -1.01 -4.65 -15.58
N LYS A 60 -2.14 -4.80 -16.28
CA LYS A 60 -3.33 -5.50 -15.76
C LYS A 60 -3.13 -6.98 -15.38
N THR A 61 -2.05 -7.62 -15.84
CA THR A 61 -1.69 -9.00 -15.48
C THR A 61 -0.93 -9.10 -14.14
N GLU A 62 -0.51 -7.97 -13.57
CA GLU A 62 0.22 -7.91 -12.30
C GLU A 62 -0.74 -7.65 -11.13
N VAL A 63 -0.71 -8.54 -10.14
CA VAL A 63 -1.45 -8.40 -8.89
C VAL A 63 -0.58 -7.69 -7.87
N LEU A 64 -0.99 -6.50 -7.44
CA LEU A 64 -0.30 -5.72 -6.42
C LEU A 64 -0.48 -6.32 -5.02
N GLY A 65 -1.70 -6.79 -4.73
CA GLY A 65 -2.00 -7.44 -3.46
C GLY A 65 -3.35 -8.16 -3.50
N THR A 66 -3.52 -9.09 -2.57
CA THR A 66 -4.76 -9.84 -2.38
C THR A 66 -5.33 -9.53 -1.00
N PHE A 67 -6.60 -9.17 -0.93
CA PHE A 67 -7.28 -8.79 0.30
C PHE A 67 -8.47 -9.72 0.53
N GLN A 68 -8.85 -9.97 1.78
CA GLN A 68 -10.04 -10.79 2.06
C GLN A 68 -11.32 -9.99 1.77
N ALA A 69 -12.31 -10.64 1.16
CA ALA A 69 -13.63 -10.07 0.96
C ALA A 69 -14.47 -10.30 2.21
N ALA A 70 -14.88 -9.23 2.88
CA ALA A 70 -15.77 -9.34 4.04
C ALA A 70 -17.18 -9.76 3.62
N THR A 71 -17.87 -10.45 4.51
CA THR A 71 -19.29 -10.77 4.43
C THR A 71 -20.13 -9.77 5.24
N PRO A 72 -21.45 -9.69 5.03
CA PRO A 72 -22.33 -8.88 5.88
C PRO A 72 -22.39 -9.33 7.34
N ASP A 73 -22.24 -10.63 7.57
CA ASP A 73 -22.07 -11.26 8.89
C ASP A 73 -20.61 -11.14 9.36
#